data_AF-A0A3D4GVF4-F1
#
_entry.id   AF-A0A3D4GVF4-F1
#
_cell.length_a   1.000
_cell.length_b   1.000
_cell.length_c   1.000
_cell.angle_alpha   90.00
_cell.angle_beta   90.00
_cell.angle_gamma   90.00
#
_symmetry.space_group_name_H-M   'P 1'
#
loop_
_entity.id
_entity.type
_entity.pdbx_description
1 polymer ?
#
loop_
_entity_poly.entity_id
_entity_poly.type
_entity_poly.pdbx_seq_one_letter_code
_entity_poly.pdbx_strand_id
1 'polypeptide(L)'
;MLHQRMFWLEKLSADWRRNLTECGGMYLPICGSHDVDTILWLLNDEPDKVWGSVRAVSLVTEGDSDGVIGLEFADGKIASVDFATRCRHQRAETVLVGLEGTLVVTRNEVLLDGEAIDLGIAQAAFTLQMREFTHALKQGRQPLASRKEVSKVVRTLAF
;
A
#
# COMPACT_ATOMS: atom_id res chain seq x y z
N MET A 1 -0.67 10.66 8.13
CA MET A 1 -0.79 10.22 6.73
C MET A 1 -2.08 9.44 6.55
N LEU A 2 -2.83 9.69 5.49
CA LEU A 2 -4.06 8.96 5.16
C LEU A 2 -3.84 8.30 3.79
N HIS A 3 -3.96 6.98 3.73
CA HIS A 3 -3.93 6.23 2.48
C HIS A 3 -5.31 5.62 2.23
N GLN A 4 -5.87 5.83 1.03
CA GLN A 4 -7.18 5.33 0.67
C GLN A 4 -7.11 4.56 -0.64
N ARG A 5 -7.68 3.36 -0.65
CA ARG A 5 -7.83 2.57 -1.87
C ARG A 5 -9.19 1.87 -1.89
N MET A 6 -10.03 2.37 -2.78
CA MET A 6 -11.40 1.91 -2.95
C MET A 6 -11.65 1.62 -4.42
N PHE A 7 -12.24 0.48 -4.71
CA PHE A 7 -12.60 0.08 -6.07
C PHE A 7 -13.69 -0.98 -6.05
N TRP A 8 -14.27 -1.27 -7.21
CA TRP A 8 -15.24 -2.34 -7.37
C TRP A 8 -14.54 -3.56 -7.94
N LEU A 9 -14.46 -4.63 -7.16
CA LEU A 9 -13.93 -5.91 -7.60
C LEU A 9 -15.06 -6.74 -8.21
N GLU A 10 -15.10 -6.84 -9.54
CA GLU A 10 -16.11 -7.65 -10.24
C GLU A 10 -15.69 -9.11 -10.39
N LYS A 11 -14.40 -9.34 -10.68
CA LYS A 11 -13.83 -10.67 -10.86
C LYS A 11 -12.36 -10.71 -10.43
N LEU A 12 -11.92 -11.88 -10.02
CA LEU A 12 -10.51 -12.13 -9.73
C LEU A 12 -9.76 -12.55 -11.00
N SER A 13 -8.46 -12.29 -11.02
CA SER A 13 -7.58 -12.69 -12.14
C SER A 13 -7.25 -14.18 -12.15
N ALA A 14 -7.46 -14.87 -11.03
CA ALA A 14 -7.22 -16.29 -10.86
C ALA A 14 -8.06 -16.85 -9.71
N ASP A 15 -8.48 -18.11 -9.81
CA ASP A 15 -9.41 -18.73 -8.85
C ASP A 15 -8.83 -18.86 -7.44
N TRP A 16 -7.52 -19.09 -7.32
CA TRP A 16 -6.86 -19.24 -6.02
C TRP A 16 -6.97 -18.01 -5.11
N ARG A 17 -7.19 -16.82 -5.69
CA ARG A 17 -7.41 -15.57 -4.92
C ARG A 17 -8.80 -15.49 -4.27
N ARG A 18 -9.72 -16.40 -4.63
CA ARG A 18 -11.03 -16.49 -4.00
C ARG A 18 -10.93 -17.21 -2.67
N ASN A 19 -10.05 -18.20 -2.57
CA ASN A 19 -9.99 -19.16 -1.49
C ASN A 19 -9.08 -18.67 -0.36
N LEU A 20 -9.61 -18.55 0.85
CA LEU A 20 -8.87 -18.03 2.01
C LEU A 20 -7.61 -18.84 2.33
N THR A 21 -7.64 -20.17 2.19
CA THR A 21 -6.51 -21.03 2.57
C THR A 21 -5.38 -21.03 1.54
N GLU A 22 -5.67 -20.68 0.29
CA GLU A 22 -4.68 -20.62 -0.79
C GLU A 22 -3.94 -19.27 -0.86
N CYS A 23 -4.62 -18.17 -0.51
CA CYS A 23 -4.05 -16.82 -0.60
C CYS A 23 -3.85 -16.10 0.74
N GLY A 24 -4.33 -16.67 1.86
CA GLY A 24 -4.18 -16.09 3.20
C GLY A 24 -5.03 -14.84 3.44
N GLY A 25 -5.99 -14.54 2.55
CA GLY A 25 -6.81 -13.33 2.55
C GLY A 25 -6.89 -12.74 1.14
N MET A 26 -7.57 -11.60 0.97
CA MET A 26 -7.65 -10.96 -0.34
C MET A 26 -7.02 -9.59 -0.33
N TYR A 27 -7.65 -8.58 0.29
CA TYR A 27 -7.13 -7.22 0.18
C TYR A 27 -5.78 -7.10 0.90
N LEU A 28 -5.65 -7.51 2.15
CA LEU A 28 -4.43 -7.35 2.95
C LEU A 28 -3.19 -7.98 2.29
N PRO A 29 -3.16 -9.28 1.93
CA PRO A 29 -1.96 -9.88 1.35
C PRO A 29 -1.65 -9.38 -0.06
N ILE A 30 -2.67 -9.09 -0.89
CA ILE A 30 -2.48 -8.78 -2.32
C ILE A 30 -2.32 -7.29 -2.58
N CYS A 31 -3.13 -6.44 -1.95
CA CYS A 31 -3.15 -4.99 -2.15
C CYS A 31 -2.56 -4.24 -0.96
N GLY A 32 -2.92 -4.64 0.26
CA GLY A 32 -2.51 -3.99 1.51
C GLY A 32 -1.00 -4.08 1.74
N SER A 33 -0.33 -5.13 1.24
CA SER A 33 1.13 -5.22 1.26
C SER A 33 1.79 -4.07 0.50
N HIS A 34 1.27 -3.68 -0.66
CA HIS A 34 1.76 -2.51 -1.39
C HIS A 34 1.47 -1.19 -0.66
N ASP A 35 0.34 -1.11 0.05
CA ASP A 35 -0.08 0.11 0.75
C ASP A 35 0.78 0.36 1.99
N VAL A 36 0.96 -0.69 2.78
CA VAL A 36 1.84 -0.67 3.94
C VAL A 36 3.28 -0.41 3.50
N ASP A 37 3.80 -1.11 2.48
CA ASP A 37 5.15 -0.86 1.95
C ASP A 37 5.34 0.60 1.54
N THR A 38 4.35 1.19 0.86
CA THR A 38 4.38 2.60 0.46
C THR A 38 4.41 3.54 1.68
N ILE A 39 3.63 3.26 2.72
CA ILE A 39 3.63 4.06 3.96
C ILE A 39 4.99 3.99 4.66
N LEU A 40 5.52 2.77 4.86
CA LEU A 40 6.80 2.57 5.52
C LEU A 40 7.93 3.24 4.73
N TRP A 41 7.87 3.18 3.40
CA TRP A 41 8.82 3.84 2.52
C TRP A 41 8.73 5.38 2.58
N LEU A 42 7.52 5.95 2.50
CA LEU A 42 7.31 7.40 2.54
C LEU A 42 7.69 8.01 3.90
N LEU A 43 7.40 7.31 4.99
CA LEU A 43 7.74 7.76 6.34
C LEU A 43 9.16 7.37 6.75
N ASN A 44 9.79 6.46 5.99
CA ASN A 44 11.08 5.86 6.30
C ASN A 44 11.18 5.36 7.75
N ASP A 45 10.15 4.66 8.20
CA ASP A 45 9.98 4.27 9.60
C ASP A 45 9.14 2.98 9.75
N GLU A 46 9.15 2.37 10.94
CA GLU A 46 8.33 1.21 11.31
C GLU A 46 7.36 1.58 12.45
N PRO A 47 6.09 1.13 12.40
CA PRO A 47 5.13 1.42 13.46
C PRO A 47 5.39 0.55 14.69
N ASP A 48 5.22 1.14 15.87
CA ASP A 48 5.27 0.44 17.16
C ASP A 48 3.93 -0.25 17.48
N LYS A 49 2.84 0.28 16.94
CA LYS A 49 1.49 -0.23 17.17
C LYS A 49 0.67 -0.20 15.89
N VAL A 50 -0.02 -1.31 15.67
CA VAL A 50 -0.96 -1.49 14.58
C VAL A 50 -2.31 -1.85 15.18
N TRP A 51 -3.37 -1.28 14.63
CA TRP A 51 -4.74 -1.61 15.00
C TRP A 51 -5.64 -1.52 13.78
N GLY A 52 -6.81 -2.13 13.82
CA GLY A 52 -7.73 -2.03 12.70
C GLY A 52 -9.02 -2.80 12.90
N SER A 53 -9.89 -2.65 11.90
CA SER A 53 -11.11 -3.46 11.76
C SER A 53 -11.25 -3.83 10.29
N VAL A 54 -11.30 -5.14 10.03
CA VAL A 54 -11.41 -5.69 8.67
C VAL A 54 -12.62 -6.59 8.56
N ARG A 55 -13.21 -6.65 7.36
CA ARG A 55 -14.44 -7.40 7.08
C ARG A 55 -14.32 -8.19 5.79
N ALA A 56 -14.75 -9.45 5.82
CA ALA A 56 -14.96 -10.30 4.66
C ALA A 56 -16.44 -10.28 4.26
N VAL A 57 -16.81 -9.37 3.35
CA VAL A 57 -18.21 -9.13 2.94
C VAL A 57 -18.39 -9.09 1.42
N SER A 58 -17.35 -9.49 0.68
CA SER A 58 -17.41 -9.63 -0.77
C SER A 58 -18.02 -10.97 -1.17
N LEU A 59 -18.77 -10.99 -2.28
CA LEU A 59 -19.26 -12.24 -2.91
C LEU A 59 -18.22 -12.84 -3.87
N VAL A 60 -17.10 -12.13 -4.10
CA VAL A 60 -16.08 -12.52 -5.09
C VAL A 60 -14.91 -13.25 -4.44
N THR A 61 -14.71 -13.09 -3.14
CA THR A 61 -13.61 -13.70 -2.37
C THR A 61 -14.11 -14.07 -0.97
N GLU A 62 -13.50 -15.09 -0.37
CA GLU A 62 -13.68 -15.46 1.04
C GLU A 62 -12.82 -14.60 1.98
N GLY A 63 -11.86 -13.85 1.42
CA GLY A 63 -10.95 -12.99 2.17
C GLY A 63 -11.54 -11.65 2.58
N ASP A 64 -10.72 -10.89 3.28
CA ASP A 64 -10.98 -9.50 3.66
C ASP A 64 -11.22 -8.61 2.42
N SER A 65 -12.15 -7.67 2.56
CA SER A 65 -12.69 -6.90 1.43
C SER A 65 -12.80 -5.42 1.71
N ASP A 66 -13.12 -5.04 2.95
CA ASP A 66 -13.26 -3.67 3.40
C ASP A 66 -12.66 -3.55 4.80
N GLY A 67 -12.06 -2.41 5.13
CA GLY A 67 -11.50 -2.20 6.45
C GLY A 67 -10.75 -0.90 6.64
N VAL A 68 -10.27 -0.71 7.85
CA VAL A 68 -9.36 0.35 8.25
C VAL A 68 -8.20 -0.24 9.05
N ILE A 69 -6.99 0.23 8.76
CA ILE A 69 -5.77 -0.06 9.52
C ILE A 69 -5.21 1.27 10.00
N GLY A 70 -4.87 1.38 11.28
CA GLY A 70 -4.12 2.48 11.86
C GLY A 70 -2.72 2.02 12.27
N LEU A 71 -1.74 2.89 12.03
CA LEU A 71 -0.33 2.71 12.33
C LEU A 71 0.13 3.88 13.22
N GLU A 72 0.68 3.57 14.38
CA GLU A 72 1.25 4.54 15.31
C GLU A 72 2.77 4.30 15.42
N PHE A 73 3.55 5.37 15.27
CA PHE A 73 5.02 5.34 15.25
C PHE A 73 5.59 5.91 16.55
N ALA A 74 6.83 5.54 16.88
CA ALA A 74 7.50 5.90 18.13
C ALA A 74 7.57 7.41 18.42
N ASP A 75 7.73 8.22 17.37
CA ASP A 75 7.84 9.68 17.44
C ASP A 75 6.48 10.41 17.33
N GLY A 76 5.38 9.67 17.37
CA GLY A 76 4.02 10.22 17.32
C GLY A 76 3.47 10.43 15.92
N LYS A 77 4.18 10.06 14.85
CA LYS A 77 3.56 9.97 13.51
C LYS A 77 2.41 8.98 13.54
N ILE A 78 1.37 9.26 12.76
CA ILE A 78 0.21 8.37 12.59
C ILE A 78 -0.05 8.20 11.10
N ALA A 79 -0.33 6.97 10.69
CA ALA A 79 -0.82 6.65 9.35
C ALA A 79 -2.08 5.79 9.40
N SER A 80 -2.91 5.86 8.35
CA SER A 80 -4.00 4.92 8.16
C SER A 80 -4.11 4.40 6.74
N VAL A 81 -4.68 3.20 6.59
CA VAL A 81 -5.12 2.62 5.32
C VAL A 81 -6.62 2.38 5.43
N ASP A 82 -7.39 3.09 4.62
CA ASP A 82 -8.83 2.89 4.46
C ASP A 82 -9.09 2.21 3.12
N PHE A 83 -9.71 1.04 3.14
CA PHE A 83 -9.92 0.26 1.93
C PHE A 83 -11.31 -0.33 1.79
N ALA A 84 -11.73 -0.46 0.53
CA ALA A 84 -12.98 -1.13 0.18
C ALA A 84 -12.94 -1.69 -1.25
N THR A 85 -13.25 -2.96 -1.41
CA THR A 85 -13.30 -3.64 -2.73
C THR A 85 -14.70 -3.76 -3.31
N ARG A 86 -15.67 -3.12 -2.65
CA ARG A 86 -17.07 -3.04 -3.08
C ARG A 86 -17.50 -1.58 -3.33
N CYS A 87 -16.54 -0.69 -3.58
CA CYS A 87 -16.84 0.71 -3.85
C CYS A 87 -17.00 0.96 -5.34
N ARG A 88 -18.18 1.42 -5.77
CA ARG A 88 -18.42 1.80 -7.18
C ARG A 88 -17.72 3.09 -7.59
N HIS A 89 -17.32 3.91 -6.61
CA HIS A 89 -16.54 5.10 -6.85
C HIS A 89 -15.06 4.79 -6.57
N GLN A 90 -14.27 4.67 -7.64
CA GLN A 90 -12.85 4.38 -7.50
C GLN A 90 -12.13 5.55 -6.83
N ARG A 91 -11.37 5.27 -5.77
CA ARG A 91 -10.50 6.23 -5.09
C ARG A 91 -9.15 5.59 -4.83
N ALA A 92 -8.07 6.28 -5.18
CA ALA A 92 -6.70 5.90 -4.89
C ALA A 92 -5.93 7.17 -4.57
N GLU A 93 -5.74 7.44 -3.29
CA GLU A 93 -5.23 8.71 -2.79
C GLU A 93 -4.36 8.49 -1.56
N THR A 94 -3.30 9.28 -1.46
CA THR A 94 -2.45 9.37 -0.28
C THR A 94 -2.31 10.83 0.11
N VAL A 95 -2.65 11.17 1.34
CA VAL A 95 -2.48 12.50 1.91
C VAL A 95 -1.43 12.43 3.01
N LEU A 96 -0.31 13.12 2.82
CA LEU A 96 0.75 13.28 3.81
C LEU A 96 0.70 14.70 4.34
N VAL A 97 0.43 14.84 5.64
CA VAL A 97 0.40 16.14 6.33
C VAL A 97 1.66 16.25 7.17
N GLY A 98 2.52 17.20 6.82
CA GLY A 98 3.71 17.56 7.57
C GLY A 98 3.50 18.84 8.38
N LEU A 99 4.57 19.29 9.05
CA LEU A 99 4.55 20.55 9.81
C LEU A 99 4.52 21.79 8.92
N GLU A 100 5.07 21.68 7.71
CA GLU A 100 5.30 22.82 6.81
C GLU A 100 4.48 22.74 5.52
N GLY A 101 3.73 21.66 5.30
CA GLY A 101 2.94 21.49 4.09
C GLY A 101 2.22 20.16 4.01
N THR A 102 1.43 20.01 2.96
CA THR A 102 0.63 18.83 2.67
C THR A 102 0.92 18.32 1.26
N LEU A 103 1.26 17.04 1.15
CA LEU A 103 1.40 16.34 -0.12
C LEU A 103 0.16 15.48 -0.37
N VAL A 104 -0.45 15.62 -1.56
CA VAL A 104 -1.53 14.74 -2.01
C VAL A 104 -1.03 13.98 -3.24
N VAL A 105 -1.03 12.65 -3.17
CA VAL A 105 -0.66 11.77 -4.27
C VAL A 105 -1.91 11.03 -4.72
N THR A 106 -2.31 11.22 -5.97
CA THR A 106 -3.38 10.44 -6.59
C THR A 106 -2.80 9.53 -7.68
N ARG A 107 -3.66 8.85 -8.43
CA ARG A 107 -3.23 8.06 -9.59
C ARG A 107 -2.58 8.92 -10.69
N ASN A 108 -2.96 10.19 -10.80
CA ASN A 108 -2.65 11.03 -11.96
C ASN A 108 -1.74 12.22 -11.62
N GLU A 109 -1.67 12.62 -10.36
CA GLU A 109 -0.98 13.84 -9.97
C GLU A 109 -0.37 13.73 -8.57
N VAL A 110 0.61 14.59 -8.33
CA VAL A 110 1.13 14.89 -7.01
C VAL A 110 0.97 16.39 -6.79
N LEU A 111 0.31 16.75 -5.70
CA LEU A 111 0.05 18.14 -5.30
C LEU A 111 0.85 18.45 -4.04
N LEU A 112 1.55 19.59 -4.01
CA LEU A 112 2.13 20.17 -2.80
C LEU A 112 1.37 21.45 -2.46
N ASP A 113 0.72 21.47 -1.30
CA ASP A 113 -0.11 22.58 -0.82
C ASP A 113 -1.20 23.02 -1.82
N GLY A 114 -1.71 22.06 -2.58
CA GLY A 114 -2.74 22.25 -3.61
C GLY A 114 -2.20 22.53 -5.02
N GLU A 115 -0.89 22.74 -5.17
CA GLU A 115 -0.26 23.03 -6.45
C GLU A 115 0.34 21.77 -7.08
N ALA A 116 0.06 21.54 -8.36
CA ALA A 116 0.57 20.37 -9.07
C ALA A 116 2.08 20.43 -9.27
N ILE A 117 2.76 19.32 -8.95
CA ILE A 117 4.19 19.14 -9.18
C ILE A 117 4.39 18.43 -10.52
N ASP A 118 5.22 19.01 -11.39
CA ASP A 118 5.67 18.33 -12.60
C ASP A 118 6.72 17.27 -12.26
N LEU A 119 6.35 16.00 -12.42
CA LEU A 119 7.20 14.85 -12.17
C LEU A 119 7.93 14.37 -13.43
N GLY A 120 7.71 15.03 -14.57
CA GLY A 120 8.18 14.59 -15.87
C GLY A 120 7.57 13.24 -16.30
N ILE A 121 8.32 12.51 -17.13
CA ILE A 121 7.85 11.24 -17.70
C ILE A 121 8.07 10.10 -16.70
N ALA A 122 6.98 9.56 -16.17
CA ALA A 122 7.01 8.36 -15.36
C ALA A 122 7.37 7.12 -16.20
N GLN A 123 8.22 6.25 -15.63
CA GLN A 123 8.50 4.93 -16.19
C GLN A 123 7.58 3.88 -15.55
N ALA A 124 7.28 2.82 -16.29
CA ALA A 124 6.47 1.72 -15.77
C ALA A 124 7.14 1.05 -14.56
N ALA A 125 6.38 0.84 -13.48
CA ALA A 125 6.89 0.30 -12.21
C ALA A 125 7.63 -1.04 -12.39
N PHE A 126 7.11 -1.95 -13.21
CA PHE A 126 7.79 -3.23 -13.51
C PHE A 126 9.13 -3.06 -14.21
N THR A 127 9.24 -2.09 -15.13
CA THR A 127 10.52 -1.78 -15.78
C THR A 127 11.53 -1.26 -14.76
N LEU A 128 11.11 -0.37 -13.86
CA LEU A 128 11.94 0.15 -12.78
C LEU A 128 12.40 -0.96 -11.83
N GLN A 129 11.46 -1.83 -11.42
CA GLN A 129 11.74 -2.97 -10.54
C GLN A 129 12.76 -3.93 -11.15
N MET A 130 12.60 -4.31 -12.42
CA MET A 130 13.55 -5.21 -13.09
C MET A 130 14.93 -4.56 -13.27
N ARG A 131 14.98 -3.26 -13.56
CA ARG A 131 16.24 -2.52 -13.63
C ARG A 131 16.94 -2.48 -12.28
N GLU A 132 16.22 -2.15 -11.21
CA GLU A 132 16.75 -2.11 -9.85
C GLU A 132 17.31 -3.49 -9.43
N PHE A 133 16.54 -4.56 -9.66
CA PHE A 133 16.97 -5.91 -9.32
C PHE A 133 18.24 -6.33 -10.07
N THR A 134 18.29 -6.10 -11.39
CA THR A 134 19.48 -6.44 -12.19
C THR A 134 20.71 -5.59 -11.83
N HIS A 135 20.50 -4.33 -11.47
CA HIS A 135 21.57 -3.44 -11.02
C HIS A 135 22.11 -3.88 -9.63
N ALA A 136 21.23 -4.24 -8.71
CA ALA A 136 21.60 -4.76 -7.40
C ALA A 136 22.48 -6.01 -7.50
N LEU A 137 22.11 -6.95 -8.38
CA LEU A 137 22.90 -8.15 -8.67
C LEU A 137 24.30 -7.81 -9.21
N LYS A 138 24.39 -6.92 -10.20
CA LYS A 138 25.68 -6.51 -10.79
C LYS A 138 26.62 -5.85 -9.79
N GLN A 139 26.07 -5.20 -8.76
CA GLN A 139 26.82 -4.50 -7.73
C GLN A 139 27.05 -5.32 -6.45
N GLY A 140 26.52 -6.54 -6.36
CA GLY A 140 26.62 -7.36 -5.15
C GLY A 140 25.89 -6.77 -3.93
N ARG A 141 24.85 -5.95 -4.16
CA ARG A 141 24.02 -5.36 -3.10
C ARG A 141 22.62 -6.00 -3.07
N GLN A 142 21.87 -5.72 -2.01
CA GLN A 142 20.44 -6.07 -1.95
C GLN A 142 19.62 -5.08 -2.82
N PRO A 143 18.52 -5.54 -3.44
CA PRO A 143 17.57 -4.65 -4.08
C PRO A 143 16.82 -3.82 -3.03
N LEU A 144 16.22 -2.70 -3.45
CA LEU A 144 15.39 -1.86 -2.57
C LEU A 144 14.32 -2.67 -1.82
N ALA A 145 13.54 -3.48 -2.54
CA ALA A 145 12.57 -4.41 -1.94
C ALA A 145 13.24 -5.72 -1.49
N SER A 146 14.16 -5.63 -0.54
CA SER A 146 14.88 -6.79 0.00
C SER A 146 14.01 -7.64 0.95
N ARG A 147 14.47 -8.85 1.30
CA ARG A 147 13.84 -9.68 2.35
C ARG A 147 13.63 -8.88 3.64
N LYS A 148 14.61 -8.06 4.04
CA LYS A 148 14.54 -7.27 5.27
C LYS A 148 13.39 -6.28 5.20
N GLU A 149 13.24 -5.58 4.08
CA GLU A 149 12.18 -4.59 3.88
C GLU A 149 10.81 -5.26 3.81
N VAL A 150 10.65 -6.32 3.02
CA VAL A 150 9.38 -7.05 2.91
C VAL A 150 8.95 -7.67 4.24
N SER A 151 9.91 -8.10 5.07
CA SER A 151 9.59 -8.67 6.39
C SER A 151 8.95 -7.65 7.33
N LYS A 152 9.24 -6.34 7.18
CA LYS A 152 8.59 -5.28 7.95
C LYS A 152 7.11 -5.21 7.59
N VAL A 153 6.82 -5.18 6.29
CA VAL A 153 5.45 -5.14 5.73
C VAL A 153 4.62 -6.33 6.23
N VAL A 154 5.17 -7.54 6.15
CA VAL A 154 4.46 -8.76 6.60
C VAL A 154 4.17 -8.70 8.10
N ARG A 155 5.11 -8.23 8.93
CA ARG A 155 4.88 -8.05 10.38
C ARG A 155 3.78 -7.02 10.65
N THR A 156 3.80 -5.90 9.94
CA THR A 156 2.80 -4.84 10.10
C THR A 156 1.40 -5.34 9.75
N LEU A 157 1.26 -6.24 8.77
CA LEU A 157 -0.04 -6.80 8.38
C LEU A 157 -0.55 -7.94 9.28
N ALA A 158 0.27 -8.47 10.18
CA ALA A 158 -0.07 -9.59 11.05
C ALA A 158 -0.70 -9.17 12.40
N PHE A 159 -1.36 -8.01 12.44
CA PHE A 159 -1.89 -7.36 13.64
C PHE A 159 -3.19 -7.97 14.19
#